data_AF-A0A9I9D9X3-F1
#
_entry.id   AF-A0A9I9D9X3-F1
#
_cell.length_a   1.000
_cell.length_b   1.000
_cell.length_c   1.000
_cell.angle_alpha   90.00
_cell.angle_beta   90.00
_cell.angle_gamma   90.00
#
_symmetry.space_group_name_H-M   'P 1'
#
loop_
_entity.id
_entity.type
_entity.pdbx_description
1 polymer ?
#
loop_
_entity_poly.entity_id
_entity_poly.type
_entity_poly.pdbx_seq_one_letter_code
_entity_poly.pdbx_strand_id
1 'polypeptide(L)'
;MVVMASRKLIRDAICKGAVSRLFQGARHWSSASETIHKIPHTSKKGRLLTGATIGLVIAGGAYVSTVDEATFCGWLFSATKLVNPLFALLDPEVAHRLGVLAAARGWVPREKRLDPPILALEVWGRNFSNPLGLAAGFDKHAEAVDGLLGLGFGFVEVGSVTPVPQDGNPKPRVFRLRGEGAIINRYGFNSEGIVVVAKRLGAQHGKRKLDESSSTSPSSSDDVKQGGKAGRGILGVNLGKNKNSEDAAADYVQGVHTLSQFADYLVINVSSPNTPGLRVLQGRKQLKDLVRKVQEARDEMQWGEEGPPPLLVKIAPDLSKEDLEDIAAVCECGLPLPLYVLILHLFLSFVNFLFSSSL
;
A
#
# COMPACT_ATOMS: atom_id res chain seq x y z
N MET A 1 12.17 -30.43 13.82
CA MET A 1 13.39 -31.27 13.87
C MET A 1 14.36 -31.10 12.69
N VAL A 2 14.05 -30.32 11.64
CA VAL A 2 14.94 -30.11 10.47
C VAL A 2 15.82 -28.84 10.58
N VAL A 3 15.60 -27.99 11.58
CA VAL A 3 16.35 -26.72 11.74
C VAL A 3 17.59 -26.85 12.65
N MET A 4 17.74 -27.95 13.40
CA MET A 4 18.93 -28.22 14.22
C MET A 4 20.06 -28.96 13.47
N ALA A 5 19.76 -29.65 12.37
CA ALA A 5 20.76 -30.40 11.59
C ALA A 5 21.71 -29.46 10.81
N SER A 6 21.21 -28.31 10.34
CA SER A 6 21.99 -27.39 9.49
C SER A 6 23.00 -26.54 10.26
N ARG A 7 22.84 -26.38 11.58
CA ARG A 7 23.83 -25.67 12.43
C ARG A 7 25.00 -26.54 12.86
N LYS A 8 24.85 -27.88 12.87
CA LYS A 8 25.92 -28.82 13.23
C LYS A 8 26.89 -29.08 12.07
N LEU A 9 26.37 -29.14 10.84
CA LEU A 9 27.18 -29.28 9.61
C LEU A 9 28.10 -28.08 9.33
N ILE A 10 27.67 -26.86 9.68
CA ILE A 10 28.48 -25.65 9.49
C ILE A 10 29.55 -25.51 10.60
N ARG A 11 29.27 -25.98 11.83
CA ARG A 11 30.23 -25.96 12.94
C ARG A 11 31.32 -27.03 12.80
N ASP A 12 31.00 -28.22 12.28
CA ASP A 12 31.97 -29.30 12.06
C ASP A 12 32.89 -29.05 10.85
N ALA A 13 32.45 -28.26 9.87
CA ALA A 13 33.29 -27.83 8.75
C ALA A 13 34.35 -26.78 9.15
N ILE A 14 34.10 -26.00 10.21
CA ILE A 14 35.01 -24.95 10.69
C ILE A 14 36.05 -25.50 11.69
N CYS A 15 35.79 -26.64 12.35
CA CYS A 15 36.69 -27.22 13.36
C CYS A 15 37.56 -28.41 12.89
N LYS A 16 37.40 -28.93 11.66
CA LYS A 16 38.22 -30.06 11.14
C LYS A 16 39.25 -29.70 10.06
N GLY A 17 39.38 -28.42 9.71
CA GLY A 17 40.30 -27.97 8.65
C GLY A 17 41.70 -27.55 9.12
N ALA A 18 41.94 -27.44 10.43
CA ALA A 18 43.21 -26.98 10.97
C ALA A 18 43.63 -27.88 12.12
N VAL A 19 44.87 -28.39 12.05
CA VAL A 19 45.75 -28.90 13.14
C VAL A 19 46.39 -30.28 12.87
N SER A 20 45.85 -31.19 12.06
CA SER A 20 46.56 -32.47 11.80
C SER A 20 47.37 -32.48 10.50
N ARG A 21 48.54 -31.82 10.50
CA ARG A 21 49.70 -32.22 9.66
C ARG A 21 51.00 -31.47 10.00
N LEU A 22 51.18 -31.06 11.25
CA LEU A 22 52.50 -30.74 11.81
C LEU A 22 53.01 -32.02 12.51
N PHE A 23 54.24 -32.42 12.19
CA PHE A 23 54.96 -33.62 12.67
C PHE A 23 54.72 -34.92 11.90
N GLN A 24 55.30 -35.03 10.70
CA GLN A 24 56.05 -36.23 10.26
C GLN A 24 56.77 -35.90 8.94
N GLY A 25 58.10 -36.07 8.92
CA GLY A 25 58.87 -36.02 7.67
C GLY A 25 60.17 -35.20 7.73
N ALA A 26 61.08 -35.54 8.65
CA ALA A 26 62.49 -35.22 8.47
C ALA A 26 63.13 -36.26 7.53
N ARG A 27 63.95 -35.78 6.57
CA ARG A 27 64.90 -36.47 5.67
C ARG A 27 64.48 -36.60 4.20
N HIS A 28 64.83 -35.60 3.38
CA HIS A 28 65.82 -35.73 2.30
C HIS A 28 66.04 -34.36 1.64
N TRP A 29 67.27 -33.86 1.66
CA TRP A 29 67.68 -32.71 0.85
C TRP A 29 67.91 -33.18 -0.59
N SER A 30 67.17 -32.60 -1.53
CA SER A 30 67.55 -32.57 -2.95
C SER A 30 67.22 -31.19 -3.50
N SER A 31 68.22 -30.60 -4.16
CA SER A 31 68.17 -29.27 -4.77
C SER A 31 67.24 -29.31 -5.99
N ALA A 32 66.07 -28.69 -5.88
CA ALA A 32 65.21 -28.39 -7.02
C ALA A 32 64.68 -26.96 -6.84
N SER A 33 64.90 -26.14 -7.86
CA SER A 33 64.58 -24.71 -7.90
C SER A 33 63.07 -24.49 -7.73
N GLU A 34 62.67 -23.86 -6.62
CA GLU A 34 61.30 -23.37 -6.42
C GLU A 34 61.06 -22.14 -7.32
N THR A 35 60.30 -22.33 -8.39
CA THR A 35 59.62 -21.23 -9.08
C THR A 35 58.58 -20.62 -8.13
N ILE A 36 58.90 -19.44 -7.60
CA ILE A 36 57.99 -18.57 -6.86
C ILE A 36 56.77 -18.29 -7.76
N HIS A 37 55.61 -18.84 -7.42
CA HIS A 37 54.34 -18.41 -8.00
C HIS A 37 54.12 -16.93 -7.64
N LYS A 38 54.35 -16.04 -8.62
CA LYS A 38 54.03 -14.62 -8.50
C LYS A 38 52.55 -14.46 -8.18
N ILE A 39 52.25 -13.88 -7.02
CA ILE A 39 50.94 -13.31 -6.72
C ILE A 39 50.57 -12.41 -7.91
N PRO A 40 49.39 -12.57 -8.53
CA PRO A 40 49.02 -11.76 -9.67
C PRO A 40 49.06 -10.29 -9.23
N HIS A 41 50.03 -9.56 -9.77
CA HIS A 41 50.16 -8.13 -9.53
C HIS A 41 48.91 -7.46 -10.07
N THR A 42 48.00 -7.08 -9.18
CA THR A 42 46.89 -6.22 -9.55
C THR A 42 47.48 -4.93 -10.13
N SER A 43 47.13 -4.64 -11.39
CA SER A 43 47.64 -3.49 -12.13
C SER A 43 47.48 -2.22 -11.29
N LYS A 44 48.47 -1.32 -11.33
CA LYS A 44 48.40 0.02 -10.69
C LYS A 44 47.10 0.74 -11.05
N LYS A 45 46.58 0.53 -12.27
CA LYS A 45 45.28 1.05 -12.73
C LYS A 45 44.09 0.45 -11.96
N GLY A 46 44.13 -0.85 -11.64
CA GLY A 46 43.10 -1.52 -10.84
C GLY A 46 43.05 -1.02 -9.40
N ARG A 47 44.21 -0.79 -8.77
CA ARG A 47 44.29 -0.21 -7.41
C ARG A 47 43.79 1.22 -7.36
N LEU A 48 44.12 2.02 -8.37
CA LEU A 48 43.63 3.40 -8.49
C LEU A 48 42.11 3.44 -8.68
N LEU A 49 41.57 2.56 -9.53
CA LEU A 49 40.12 2.46 -9.75
C LEU A 49 39.39 2.05 -8.46
N THR A 50 39.88 1.02 -7.76
CA THR A 50 39.30 0.58 -6.49
C THR A 50 39.37 1.67 -5.42
N GLY A 51 40.50 2.38 -5.30
CA GLY A 51 40.64 3.50 -4.38
C GLY A 51 39.68 4.64 -4.71
N ALA A 52 39.51 4.97 -5.99
CA ALA A 52 38.56 5.99 -6.45
C ALA A 52 37.11 5.59 -6.15
N THR A 53 36.72 4.33 -6.38
CA THR A 53 35.37 3.84 -6.05
C THR A 53 35.09 3.91 -4.55
N ILE A 54 36.02 3.47 -3.72
CA ILE A 54 35.88 3.54 -2.25
C ILE A 54 35.77 5.00 -1.80
N GLY A 55 36.62 5.88 -2.34
CA GLY A 55 36.57 7.32 -2.03
C GLY A 55 35.23 7.95 -2.41
N LEU A 56 34.66 7.57 -3.56
CA LEU A 56 33.38 8.09 -4.04
C LEU A 56 32.21 7.57 -3.21
N VAL A 57 32.26 6.32 -2.75
CA VAL A 57 31.27 5.74 -1.81
C VAL A 57 31.34 6.43 -0.46
N ILE A 58 32.54 6.66 0.09
CA ILE A 58 32.71 7.33 1.38
C ILE A 58 32.27 8.79 1.30
N ALA A 59 32.72 9.53 0.28
CA ALA A 59 32.34 10.92 0.08
C ALA A 59 30.84 11.08 -0.18
N GLY A 60 30.26 10.19 -0.99
CA GLY A 60 28.82 10.14 -1.22
C GLY A 60 28.03 9.82 0.06
N GLY A 61 28.47 8.85 0.84
CA GLY A 61 27.88 8.51 2.14
C GLY A 61 27.96 9.66 3.15
N ALA A 62 29.09 10.35 3.21
CA ALA A 62 29.28 11.53 4.04
C ALA A 62 28.36 12.68 3.60
N TYR A 63 28.25 12.95 2.29
CA TYR A 63 27.35 13.96 1.76
C TYR A 63 25.87 13.63 2.08
N VAL A 64 25.46 12.39 1.86
CA VAL A 64 24.12 11.90 2.22
C VAL A 64 23.85 12.03 3.72
N SER A 65 24.86 11.86 4.57
CA SER A 65 24.70 12.04 6.03
C SER A 65 24.49 13.50 6.45
N THR A 66 24.81 14.46 5.58
CA THR A 66 24.67 15.90 5.85
C THR A 66 23.38 16.51 5.32
N VAL A 67 22.64 15.81 4.46
CA VAL A 67 21.36 16.32 3.93
C VAL A 67 20.21 16.07 4.88
N ASP A 68 19.24 16.97 4.89
CA ASP A 68 18.02 16.80 5.67
C ASP A 68 17.17 15.63 5.14
N GLU A 69 16.34 15.08 6.01
CA GLU A 69 15.53 13.89 5.71
C GLU A 69 14.57 14.12 4.54
N ALA A 70 14.05 15.35 4.36
CA ALA A 70 13.13 15.66 3.26
C ALA A 70 13.86 15.69 1.91
N THR A 71 15.07 16.25 1.86
CA THR A 71 15.91 16.21 0.65
C THR A 71 16.28 14.78 0.28
N PHE A 72 16.69 13.95 1.24
CA PHE A 72 16.97 12.53 1.00
C PHE A 72 15.74 11.77 0.49
N CYS A 73 14.56 12.02 1.08
CA CYS A 73 13.31 11.44 0.61
C CYS A 73 12.99 11.88 -0.83
N GLY A 74 13.20 13.17 -1.17
CA GLY A 74 13.05 13.68 -2.53
C GLY A 74 13.94 12.96 -3.54
N TRP A 75 15.17 12.58 -3.17
CA TRP A 75 16.04 11.75 -3.99
C TRP A 75 15.52 10.33 -4.16
N LEU A 76 15.01 9.70 -3.10
CA LEU A 76 14.38 8.37 -3.21
C LEU A 76 13.20 8.38 -4.17
N PHE A 77 12.30 9.37 -4.06
CA PHE A 77 11.19 9.57 -5.00
C PHE A 77 11.66 9.89 -6.43
N SER A 78 12.82 10.53 -6.60
CA SER A 78 13.39 10.75 -7.92
C SER A 78 13.99 9.48 -8.51
N ALA A 79 14.63 8.65 -7.67
CA ALA A 79 15.21 7.38 -8.07
C ALA A 79 14.15 6.37 -8.53
N THR A 80 12.94 6.40 -7.97
CA THR A 80 11.85 5.54 -8.45
C THR A 80 11.52 5.79 -9.92
N LYS A 81 11.71 7.01 -10.45
CA LYS A 81 11.54 7.32 -11.88
C LYS A 81 12.49 6.53 -12.77
N LEU A 82 13.70 6.22 -12.28
CA LEU A 82 14.68 5.41 -13.01
C LEU A 82 14.35 3.91 -12.96
N VAL A 83 13.75 3.44 -11.87
CA VAL A 83 13.38 2.03 -11.69
C VAL A 83 12.03 1.70 -12.34
N ASN A 84 11.14 2.69 -12.46
CA ASN A 84 9.79 2.57 -13.00
C ASN A 84 9.73 1.84 -14.37
N PRO A 85 10.57 2.14 -15.39
CA PRO A 85 10.58 1.40 -16.65
C PRO A 85 10.78 -0.12 -16.51
N LEU A 86 11.47 -0.58 -15.47
CA LEU A 86 11.67 -2.01 -15.21
C LEU A 86 10.39 -2.68 -14.71
N PHE A 87 9.59 -1.99 -13.89
CA PHE A 87 8.28 -2.49 -13.44
C PHE A 87 7.26 -2.56 -14.56
N ALA A 88 7.43 -1.73 -15.60
CA ALA A 88 6.60 -1.81 -16.80
C ALA A 88 6.76 -3.15 -17.52
N LEU A 89 7.94 -3.80 -17.43
CA LEU A 89 8.21 -5.11 -18.04
C LEU A 89 7.53 -6.28 -17.31
N LEU A 90 7.14 -6.09 -16.05
CA LEU A 90 6.46 -7.11 -15.27
C LEU A 90 4.98 -7.19 -15.67
N ASP A 91 4.39 -8.39 -15.52
CA ASP A 91 2.95 -8.55 -15.55
C ASP A 91 2.28 -7.55 -14.59
N PRO A 92 1.24 -6.82 -15.01
CA PRO A 92 0.63 -5.77 -14.21
C PRO A 92 0.06 -6.26 -12.86
N GLU A 93 -0.45 -7.49 -12.77
CA GLU A 93 -0.95 -8.02 -11.50
C GLU A 93 0.20 -8.38 -10.56
N VAL A 94 1.30 -8.93 -11.10
CA VAL A 94 2.53 -9.19 -10.34
C VAL A 94 3.15 -7.88 -9.83
N ALA A 95 3.31 -6.89 -10.70
CA ALA A 95 3.85 -5.58 -10.34
C ALA A 95 3.00 -4.90 -9.25
N HIS A 96 1.68 -4.98 -9.38
CA HIS A 96 0.75 -4.47 -8.37
C HIS A 96 0.96 -5.16 -7.02
N ARG A 97 1.06 -6.49 -6.99
CA ARG A 97 1.32 -7.22 -5.74
C ARG A 97 2.66 -6.90 -5.11
N LEU A 98 3.72 -6.74 -5.91
CA LEU A 98 5.02 -6.28 -5.42
C LEU A 98 4.93 -4.88 -4.81
N GLY A 99 4.18 -3.97 -5.43
CA GLY A 99 3.95 -2.62 -4.91
C GLY A 99 3.24 -2.62 -3.54
N VAL A 100 2.16 -3.39 -3.40
CA VAL A 100 1.44 -3.55 -2.13
C VAL A 100 2.35 -4.17 -1.07
N LEU A 101 3.11 -5.22 -1.41
CA LEU A 101 4.03 -5.87 -0.49
C LEU A 101 5.16 -4.93 -0.05
N ALA A 102 5.75 -4.16 -0.97
CA ALA A 102 6.77 -3.18 -0.65
C ALA A 102 6.23 -2.12 0.31
N ALA A 103 5.02 -1.60 0.07
CA ALA A 103 4.37 -0.64 0.96
C ALA A 103 4.07 -1.24 2.34
N ALA A 104 3.54 -2.47 2.39
CA ALA A 104 3.29 -3.21 3.63
C ALA A 104 4.56 -3.46 4.46
N ARG A 105 5.71 -3.60 3.80
CA ARG A 105 7.03 -3.79 4.44
C ARG A 105 7.78 -2.49 4.71
N GLY A 106 7.22 -1.33 4.35
CA GLY A 106 7.88 -0.03 4.51
C GLY A 106 9.08 0.16 3.59
N TRP A 107 9.16 -0.57 2.47
CA TRP A 107 10.20 -0.43 1.44
C TRP A 107 9.87 0.63 0.39
N VAL A 108 8.79 1.38 0.61
CA VAL A 108 8.46 2.55 -0.17
C VAL A 108 9.04 3.80 0.51
N PRO A 109 9.43 4.83 -0.25
CA PRO A 109 9.81 6.12 0.33
C PRO A 109 8.69 6.65 1.24
N ARG A 110 9.06 7.43 2.25
CA ARG A 110 8.09 8.14 3.08
C ARG A 110 8.19 9.63 2.82
N GLU A 111 7.06 10.31 2.66
CA GLU A 111 7.04 11.77 2.64
C GLU A 111 7.25 12.29 4.07
N LYS A 112 8.18 13.23 4.20
CA LYS A 112 8.62 13.77 5.49
C LYS A 112 8.28 15.24 5.65
N ARG A 113 7.99 15.92 4.53
CA ARG A 113 7.53 17.31 4.54
C ARG A 113 6.11 17.37 5.09
N LEU A 114 5.82 18.47 5.77
CA LEU A 114 4.46 18.79 6.18
C LEU A 114 3.65 19.22 4.96
N ASP A 115 2.38 18.82 4.94
CA ASP A 115 1.44 19.33 3.95
C ASP A 115 1.29 20.85 4.12
N PRO A 116 1.37 21.63 3.04
CA PRO A 116 1.07 23.05 3.09
C PRO A 116 -0.37 23.28 3.62
N PRO A 117 -0.61 24.19 4.58
CA PRO A 117 -1.94 24.41 5.14
C PRO A 117 -3.02 24.77 4.11
N ILE A 118 -2.64 25.33 2.95
CA ILE A 118 -3.56 25.63 1.84
C ILE A 118 -4.20 24.38 1.22
N LEU A 119 -3.62 23.19 1.43
CA LEU A 119 -4.18 21.92 0.97
C LEU A 119 -5.17 21.32 1.96
N ALA A 120 -5.23 21.82 3.19
CA ALA A 120 -6.12 21.28 4.21
C ALA A 120 -7.59 21.53 3.86
N LEU A 121 -8.45 20.54 4.09
CA LEU A 121 -9.88 20.61 3.81
C LEU A 121 -10.69 19.87 4.86
N GLU A 122 -11.83 20.44 5.22
CA GLU A 122 -12.84 19.79 6.05
C GLU A 122 -13.96 19.30 5.14
N VAL A 123 -14.12 17.98 5.06
CA VAL A 123 -15.12 17.33 4.20
C VAL A 123 -15.71 16.15 4.96
N TRP A 124 -17.04 15.99 4.88
CA TRP A 124 -17.78 14.91 5.57
C TRP A 124 -17.61 14.89 7.10
N GLY A 125 -17.35 16.05 7.72
CA GLY A 125 -17.03 16.15 9.15
C GLY A 125 -15.68 15.52 9.51
N ARG A 126 -14.77 15.41 8.53
CA ARG A 126 -13.40 14.90 8.68
C ARG A 126 -12.40 15.93 8.18
N ASN A 127 -11.27 16.02 8.86
CA ASN A 127 -10.16 16.90 8.48
C ASN A 127 -9.14 16.12 7.65
N PHE A 128 -8.94 16.55 6.41
CA PHE A 128 -7.93 16.02 5.51
C PHE A 128 -6.76 16.99 5.46
N SER A 129 -5.53 16.49 5.64
CA SER A 129 -4.32 17.33 5.56
C SER A 129 -4.02 17.80 4.14
N ASN A 130 -4.38 17.00 3.15
CA ASN A 130 -4.33 17.31 1.73
C ASN A 130 -5.42 16.55 0.96
N PRO A 131 -5.81 16.99 -0.25
CA PRO A 131 -6.93 16.41 -1.01
C PRO A 131 -6.53 15.20 -1.86
N LEU A 132 -5.28 14.72 -1.78
CA LEU A 132 -4.79 13.63 -2.62
C LEU A 132 -5.00 12.29 -1.92
N GLY A 133 -5.83 11.45 -2.51
CA GLY A 133 -6.12 10.11 -1.99
C GLY A 133 -5.74 8.98 -2.93
N LEU A 134 -5.47 7.82 -2.34
CA LEU A 134 -5.29 6.57 -3.08
C LEU A 134 -6.63 5.81 -3.16
N ALA A 135 -7.14 5.66 -4.38
CA ALA A 135 -8.45 5.05 -4.63
C ALA A 135 -8.49 3.54 -4.32
N ALA A 136 -9.70 3.03 -4.04
CA ALA A 136 -9.96 1.60 -3.88
C ALA A 136 -9.52 0.80 -5.10
N GLY A 137 -9.21 -0.46 -4.84
CA GLY A 137 -8.69 -1.42 -5.81
C GLY A 137 -7.17 -1.51 -5.81
N PHE A 138 -6.47 -0.56 -5.17
CA PHE A 138 -5.03 -0.71 -4.91
C PHE A 138 -4.80 -1.61 -3.68
N ASP A 139 -5.07 -1.14 -2.46
CA ASP A 139 -4.98 -1.98 -1.26
C ASP A 139 -6.31 -2.69 -0.97
N LYS A 140 -6.58 -3.76 -1.72
CA LYS A 140 -7.86 -4.49 -1.64
C LYS A 140 -8.12 -5.15 -0.29
N HIS A 141 -7.06 -5.39 0.50
CA HIS A 141 -7.13 -6.26 1.66
C HIS A 141 -6.57 -5.63 2.94
N ALA A 142 -6.38 -4.30 2.94
CA ALA A 142 -5.79 -3.53 4.03
C ALA A 142 -4.41 -4.04 4.48
N GLU A 143 -3.56 -4.39 3.52
CA GLU A 143 -2.22 -4.91 3.79
C GLU A 143 -1.19 -3.82 4.02
N ALA A 144 -1.41 -2.63 3.47
CA ALA A 144 -0.36 -1.62 3.29
C ALA A 144 -0.78 -0.20 3.70
N VAL A 145 -1.90 -0.01 4.38
CA VAL A 145 -2.47 1.31 4.68
C VAL A 145 -1.45 2.30 5.26
N ASP A 146 -0.69 1.92 6.29
CA ASP A 146 0.34 2.79 6.90
C ASP A 146 1.45 3.17 5.91
N GLY A 147 1.88 2.22 5.08
CA GLY A 147 2.92 2.46 4.07
C GLY A 147 2.42 3.38 2.96
N LEU A 148 1.13 3.27 2.60
CA LEU A 148 0.50 4.07 1.58
C LEU A 148 0.23 5.50 2.07
N LEU A 149 -0.32 5.68 3.27
CA LEU A 149 -0.40 7.02 3.88
C LEU A 149 0.99 7.64 4.05
N GLY A 150 1.98 6.82 4.41
CA GLY A 150 3.38 7.26 4.51
C GLY A 150 3.98 7.79 3.22
N LEU A 151 3.43 7.47 2.04
CA LEU A 151 3.86 8.05 0.76
C LEU A 151 3.45 9.52 0.59
N GLY A 152 2.59 10.07 1.46
CA GLY A 152 2.11 11.45 1.43
C GLY A 152 0.65 11.62 1.02
N PHE A 153 -0.11 10.53 0.85
CA PHE A 153 -1.55 10.62 0.61
C PHE A 153 -2.28 11.12 1.86
N GLY A 154 -3.16 12.11 1.70
CA GLY A 154 -4.04 12.57 2.77
C GLY A 154 -5.08 11.51 3.16
N PHE A 155 -5.42 10.61 2.24
CA PHE A 155 -6.32 9.48 2.51
C PHE A 155 -6.05 8.24 1.67
N VAL A 156 -6.40 7.06 2.18
CA VAL A 156 -6.31 5.76 1.47
C VAL A 156 -7.64 5.05 1.58
N GLU A 157 -8.16 4.58 0.44
CA GLU A 157 -9.37 3.77 0.38
C GLU A 157 -9.02 2.29 0.14
N VAL A 158 -9.31 1.42 1.09
CA VAL A 158 -9.12 -0.04 0.95
C VAL A 158 -10.31 -0.71 0.28
N GLY A 159 -10.13 -1.92 -0.23
CA GLY A 159 -11.20 -2.73 -0.83
C GLY A 159 -11.29 -2.59 -2.36
N SER A 160 -12.40 -2.96 -3.01
CA SER A 160 -13.66 -3.38 -2.40
C SER A 160 -13.56 -4.70 -1.66
N VAL A 161 -14.06 -4.72 -0.43
CA VAL A 161 -14.10 -5.91 0.44
C VAL A 161 -15.48 -6.56 0.32
N THR A 162 -15.50 -7.88 0.12
CA THR A 162 -16.74 -8.68 0.10
C THR A 162 -16.89 -9.46 1.40
N PRO A 163 -18.12 -9.84 1.83
CA PRO A 163 -18.33 -10.65 3.03
C PRO A 163 -17.47 -11.92 3.08
N VAL A 164 -17.65 -12.80 2.10
CA VAL A 164 -16.84 -14.03 1.99
C VAL A 164 -15.66 -13.84 1.05
N PRO A 165 -14.56 -14.58 1.24
CA PRO A 165 -13.44 -14.57 0.29
C PRO A 165 -13.87 -15.02 -1.10
N GLN A 166 -13.28 -14.43 -2.13
CA GLN A 166 -13.43 -14.87 -3.52
C GLN A 166 -12.20 -14.49 -4.35
N ASP A 167 -11.83 -15.36 -5.29
CA ASP A 167 -10.62 -15.18 -6.10
C ASP A 167 -10.75 -14.07 -7.15
N GLY A 168 -11.99 -13.71 -7.52
CA GLY A 168 -12.31 -12.84 -8.65
C GLY A 168 -12.36 -13.59 -9.99
N ASN A 169 -12.27 -12.87 -11.10
CA ASN A 169 -12.28 -13.47 -12.44
C ASN A 169 -10.92 -14.11 -12.79
N PRO A 170 -10.88 -15.07 -13.75
CA PRO A 170 -9.63 -15.72 -14.17
C PRO A 170 -8.57 -14.75 -14.70
N LYS A 171 -7.29 -15.10 -14.53
CA LYS A 171 -6.15 -14.35 -15.08
C LYS A 171 -5.90 -14.69 -16.57
N PRO A 172 -5.29 -13.79 -17.36
CA PRO A 172 -4.93 -12.41 -17.03
C PRO A 172 -6.18 -11.52 -16.95
N ARG A 173 -6.15 -10.50 -16.07
CA ARG A 173 -7.33 -9.68 -15.74
C ARG A 173 -7.01 -8.21 -15.47
N VAL A 174 -5.79 -7.78 -15.75
CA VAL A 174 -5.38 -6.38 -15.75
C VAL A 174 -4.39 -6.19 -16.90
N PHE A 175 -4.54 -5.08 -17.63
CA PHE A 175 -3.81 -4.81 -18.86
C PHE A 175 -3.41 -3.35 -18.86
N ARG A 176 -2.14 -3.07 -19.22
CA ARG A 176 -1.64 -1.70 -19.39
C ARG A 176 -1.77 -1.30 -20.85
N LEU A 177 -2.40 -0.17 -21.11
CA LEU A 177 -2.52 0.47 -22.41
C LEU A 177 -1.56 1.65 -22.40
N ARG A 178 -0.29 1.38 -22.71
CA ARG A 178 0.81 2.33 -22.49
C ARG A 178 0.72 3.55 -23.40
N GLY A 179 0.24 3.39 -24.63
CA GLY A 179 0.07 4.51 -25.57
C GLY A 179 -0.97 5.53 -25.09
N GLU A 180 -1.90 5.07 -24.26
CA GLU A 180 -3.06 5.81 -23.76
C GLU A 180 -2.88 6.24 -22.29
N GLY A 181 -1.78 5.87 -21.64
CA GLY A 181 -1.60 6.10 -20.20
C GLY A 181 -2.70 5.46 -19.34
N ALA A 182 -3.26 4.34 -19.79
CA ALA A 182 -4.48 3.75 -19.26
C ALA A 182 -4.32 2.30 -18.78
N ILE A 183 -5.30 1.83 -18.00
CA ILE A 183 -5.39 0.46 -17.51
C ILE A 183 -6.80 -0.05 -17.74
N ILE A 184 -6.93 -1.26 -18.29
CA ILE A 184 -8.19 -2.01 -18.28
C ILE A 184 -8.05 -3.16 -17.29
N ASN A 185 -9.05 -3.35 -16.43
CA ASN A 185 -9.08 -4.47 -15.51
C ASN A 185 -10.46 -5.13 -15.47
N ARG A 186 -10.44 -6.44 -15.22
CA ARG A 186 -11.60 -7.28 -15.02
C ARG A 186 -11.49 -8.12 -13.75
N TYR A 187 -10.97 -7.56 -12.66
CA TYR A 187 -10.69 -8.29 -11.42
C TYR A 187 -11.90 -9.04 -10.85
N GLY A 188 -13.10 -8.43 -10.85
CA GLY A 188 -14.31 -9.04 -10.31
C GLY A 188 -14.27 -9.23 -8.78
N PHE A 189 -13.88 -8.18 -8.05
CA PHE A 189 -13.75 -8.19 -6.57
C PHE A 189 -12.99 -9.40 -6.01
N ASN A 190 -11.75 -9.60 -6.44
CA ASN A 190 -10.85 -10.50 -5.70
C ASN A 190 -10.68 -9.94 -4.27
N SER A 191 -11.08 -10.71 -3.26
CA SER A 191 -11.14 -10.28 -1.86
C SER A 191 -10.85 -11.44 -0.91
N GLU A 192 -10.15 -11.17 0.19
CA GLU A 192 -9.89 -12.15 1.24
C GLU A 192 -11.00 -12.19 2.31
N GLY A 193 -12.10 -11.47 2.10
CA GLY A 193 -13.26 -11.45 2.98
C GLY A 193 -13.17 -10.44 4.12
N ILE A 194 -14.33 -10.06 4.68
CA ILE A 194 -14.42 -9.05 5.76
C ILE A 194 -13.66 -9.48 7.02
N VAL A 195 -13.63 -10.78 7.34
CA VAL A 195 -12.98 -11.29 8.56
C VAL A 195 -11.46 -11.04 8.53
N VAL A 196 -10.82 -11.33 7.40
CA VAL A 196 -9.37 -11.14 7.25
C VAL A 196 -9.02 -9.66 7.25
N VAL A 197 -9.81 -8.85 6.53
CA VAL A 197 -9.60 -7.39 6.47
C VAL A 197 -9.82 -6.75 7.84
N ALA A 198 -10.88 -7.12 8.57
CA ALA A 198 -11.15 -6.64 9.93
C ALA A 198 -9.98 -6.92 10.87
N LYS A 199 -9.39 -8.11 10.80
CA LYS A 199 -8.21 -8.45 11.63
C LYS A 199 -7.02 -7.54 11.33
N ARG A 200 -6.75 -7.23 10.06
CA ARG A 200 -5.66 -6.33 9.66
C ARG A 200 -5.92 -4.90 10.08
N LEU A 201 -7.13 -4.41 9.82
CA LEU A 201 -7.56 -3.07 10.21
C LEU A 201 -7.54 -2.90 11.73
N GLY A 202 -8.00 -3.89 12.50
CA GLY A 202 -7.92 -3.86 13.96
C GLY A 202 -6.49 -3.79 14.49
N ALA A 203 -5.56 -4.55 13.90
CA ALA A 203 -4.14 -4.47 14.27
C ALA A 203 -3.52 -3.10 13.96
N GLN A 204 -3.86 -2.51 12.80
CA GLN A 204 -3.40 -1.18 12.40
C GLN A 204 -4.03 -0.08 13.25
N HIS A 205 -5.33 -0.17 13.53
CA HIS A 205 -6.06 0.78 14.37
C HIS A 205 -5.52 0.82 15.80
N GLY A 206 -5.25 -0.34 16.40
CA GLY A 206 -4.65 -0.43 17.73
C GLY A 206 -3.26 0.22 17.79
N LYS A 207 -2.43 0.01 16.76
CA LYS A 207 -1.11 0.65 16.64
C LYS A 207 -1.24 2.17 16.54
N ARG A 208 -2.15 2.68 15.70
CA ARG A 208 -2.35 4.11 15.51
C ARG A 208 -2.82 4.83 16.78
N LYS A 209 -3.75 4.22 17.54
CA LYS A 209 -4.20 4.76 18.83
C LYS A 209 -3.07 4.87 19.87
N LEU A 210 -2.17 3.88 19.90
CA LEU A 210 -1.01 3.90 20.79
C LEU A 210 -0.01 5.00 20.42
N ASP A 211 0.21 5.20 19.12
CA ASP A 211 1.11 6.25 18.63
C ASP A 211 0.57 7.65 18.98
N GLU A 212 -0.73 7.89 18.84
CA GLU A 212 -1.39 9.16 19.23
C GLU A 212 -1.26 9.45 20.73
N SER A 213 -1.54 8.48 21.62
CA SER A 213 -1.45 8.70 23.07
C SER A 213 -0.01 8.94 23.55
N SER A 214 0.99 8.52 22.77
CA SER A 214 2.41 8.73 23.08
C SER A 214 2.93 10.10 22.62
N SER A 215 2.26 10.72 21.63
CA SER A 215 2.61 12.04 21.09
C SER A 215 2.02 13.24 21.87
N THR A 216 1.07 12.98 22.78
CA THR A 216 0.40 14.02 23.59
C THR A 216 1.14 14.42 24.87
N SER A 217 2.33 13.85 25.13
CA SER A 217 3.22 14.33 26.19
C SER A 217 4.08 15.48 25.66
N PRO A 218 4.08 16.69 26.28
CA PRO A 218 4.97 17.76 25.87
C PRO A 218 6.40 17.43 26.33
N SER A 219 7.14 16.66 25.53
CA SER A 219 8.56 16.44 25.78
C SER A 219 9.35 17.63 25.26
N SER A 220 9.75 18.49 26.20
CA SER A 220 10.86 19.41 26.06
C SER A 220 12.18 18.64 25.94
N SER A 221 12.49 18.11 24.75
CA SER A 221 13.83 17.65 24.37
C SER A 221 13.86 17.33 22.88
N ASP A 222 14.82 17.91 22.17
CA ASP A 222 15.07 17.86 20.72
C ASP A 222 15.36 16.48 20.10
N ASP A 223 14.89 15.38 20.71
CA ASP A 223 15.04 14.03 20.15
C ASP A 223 13.84 13.70 19.26
N VAL A 224 13.99 14.05 17.97
CA VAL A 224 13.04 13.78 16.88
C VAL A 224 12.84 12.26 16.71
N LYS A 225 11.74 11.73 17.25
CA LYS A 225 11.30 10.37 16.92
C LYS A 225 10.74 10.31 15.50
N GLN A 226 11.28 9.37 14.73
CA GLN A 226 11.11 9.19 13.30
C GLN A 226 9.70 8.67 12.92
N GLY A 227 8.94 9.50 12.20
CA GLY A 227 7.69 9.18 11.52
C GLY A 227 7.33 10.36 10.61
N GLY A 228 6.81 10.12 9.40
CA GLY A 228 6.38 11.24 8.53
C GLY A 228 5.33 12.07 9.26
N LYS A 229 5.51 13.39 9.33
CA LYS A 229 4.67 14.29 10.14
C LYS A 229 3.31 14.63 9.50
N ALA A 230 2.92 13.99 8.41
CA ALA A 230 1.53 13.96 7.99
C ALA A 230 0.74 13.17 9.05
N GLY A 231 -0.44 13.64 9.47
CA GLY A 231 -1.22 13.03 10.55
C GLY A 231 -1.60 11.56 10.31
N ARG A 232 -2.44 10.98 11.17
CA ARG A 232 -2.89 9.57 11.11
C ARG A 232 -3.42 9.15 9.72
N GLY A 233 -3.82 10.13 8.90
CA GLY A 233 -4.34 9.95 7.54
C GLY A 233 -5.73 9.37 7.57
N ILE A 234 -6.57 9.73 6.59
CA ILE A 234 -7.95 9.28 6.55
C ILE A 234 -8.04 7.91 5.86
N LEU A 235 -8.76 6.97 6.47
CA LEU A 235 -8.99 5.63 5.96
C LEU A 235 -10.44 5.47 5.47
N GLY A 236 -10.59 5.27 4.17
CA GLY A 236 -11.85 4.81 3.56
C GLY A 236 -11.94 3.29 3.50
N VAL A 237 -13.12 2.73 3.77
CA VAL A 237 -13.39 1.32 3.52
C VAL A 237 -14.44 1.17 2.43
N ASN A 238 -14.02 0.62 1.30
CA ASN A 238 -14.89 0.33 0.17
C ASN A 238 -15.52 -1.06 0.30
N LEU A 239 -16.85 -1.11 0.33
CA LEU A 239 -17.64 -2.32 0.47
C LEU A 239 -18.17 -2.77 -0.89
N GLY A 240 -18.20 -4.08 -1.11
CA GLY A 240 -18.80 -4.69 -2.29
C GLY A 240 -19.55 -5.97 -1.94
N LYS A 241 -20.36 -6.46 -2.88
CA LYS A 241 -21.06 -7.73 -2.75
C LYS A 241 -20.26 -8.91 -3.32
N ASN A 242 -20.49 -10.10 -2.78
CA ASN A 242 -20.02 -11.34 -3.38
C ASN A 242 -20.70 -11.61 -4.74
N LYS A 243 -19.96 -12.26 -5.65
CA LYS A 243 -20.42 -12.50 -7.03
C LYS A 243 -21.77 -13.23 -7.07
N ASN A 244 -21.92 -14.26 -6.24
CA ASN A 244 -23.09 -15.15 -6.21
C ASN A 244 -24.08 -14.79 -5.09
N SER A 245 -23.94 -13.64 -4.44
CA SER A 245 -24.90 -13.22 -3.41
C SER A 245 -26.24 -12.83 -4.06
N GLU A 246 -27.32 -13.41 -3.54
CA GLU A 246 -28.70 -13.14 -3.94
C GLU A 246 -29.24 -11.85 -3.30
N ASP A 247 -28.83 -11.54 -2.06
CA ASP A 247 -29.16 -10.29 -1.37
C ASP A 247 -27.92 -9.38 -1.30
N ALA A 248 -27.81 -8.51 -2.31
CA ALA A 248 -26.74 -7.52 -2.34
C ALA A 248 -26.72 -6.64 -1.09
N ALA A 249 -27.88 -6.24 -0.55
CA ALA A 249 -27.95 -5.33 0.60
C ALA A 249 -27.41 -6.00 1.87
N ALA A 250 -27.72 -7.28 2.08
CA ALA A 250 -27.18 -8.06 3.20
C ALA A 250 -25.65 -8.10 3.21
N ASP A 251 -25.01 -8.16 2.03
CA ASP A 251 -23.54 -8.13 1.92
C ASP A 251 -22.96 -6.79 2.40
N TYR A 252 -23.55 -5.66 1.97
CA TYR A 252 -23.09 -4.34 2.41
C TYR A 252 -23.33 -4.14 3.92
N VAL A 253 -24.48 -4.58 4.44
CA VAL A 253 -24.82 -4.53 5.88
C VAL A 253 -23.80 -5.32 6.70
N GLN A 254 -23.42 -6.53 6.29
CA GLN A 254 -22.35 -7.29 6.94
C GLN A 254 -21.01 -6.55 6.93
N GLY A 255 -20.70 -5.90 5.80
CA GLY A 255 -19.54 -5.02 5.67
C GLY A 255 -19.55 -3.87 6.68
N VAL A 256 -20.69 -3.19 6.84
CA VAL A 256 -20.87 -2.13 7.84
C VAL A 256 -20.62 -2.67 9.25
N HIS A 257 -21.35 -3.70 9.69
CA HIS A 257 -21.21 -4.21 11.06
C HIS A 257 -19.79 -4.67 11.39
N THR A 258 -19.05 -5.15 10.40
CA THR A 258 -17.70 -5.71 10.61
C THR A 258 -16.59 -4.67 10.53
N LEU A 259 -16.68 -3.73 9.57
CA LEU A 259 -15.54 -2.88 9.18
C LEU A 259 -15.70 -1.40 9.56
N SER A 260 -16.93 -0.95 9.85
CA SER A 260 -17.22 0.48 10.06
C SER A 260 -16.46 1.11 11.22
N GLN A 261 -16.23 0.37 12.30
CA GLN A 261 -15.46 0.83 13.47
C GLN A 261 -13.99 1.18 13.18
N PHE A 262 -13.45 0.77 12.02
CA PHE A 262 -12.08 1.05 11.62
C PHE A 262 -11.99 2.15 10.54
N ALA A 263 -13.12 2.58 10.00
CA ALA A 263 -13.17 3.45 8.83
C ALA A 263 -13.47 4.89 9.27
N ASP A 264 -12.78 5.86 8.67
CA ASP A 264 -13.11 7.27 8.80
C ASP A 264 -14.23 7.66 7.82
N TYR A 265 -14.42 6.90 6.73
CA TYR A 265 -15.59 6.92 5.84
C TYR A 265 -15.85 5.55 5.18
N LEU A 266 -17.10 5.29 4.80
CA LEU A 266 -17.53 4.06 4.12
C LEU A 266 -17.96 4.34 2.69
N VAL A 267 -17.71 3.39 1.78
CA VAL A 267 -18.14 3.49 0.37
C VAL A 267 -18.98 2.28 -0.02
N ILE A 268 -20.21 2.53 -0.47
CA ILE A 268 -21.07 1.54 -1.16
C ILE A 268 -20.65 1.52 -2.63
N ASN A 269 -19.94 0.47 -3.05
CA ASN A 269 -19.56 0.31 -4.46
C ASN A 269 -20.64 -0.41 -5.26
N VAL A 270 -21.39 0.35 -6.05
CA VAL A 270 -22.40 -0.15 -6.99
C VAL A 270 -21.97 -0.02 -8.46
N SER A 271 -20.71 0.31 -8.73
CA SER A 271 -20.26 0.74 -10.07
C SER A 271 -19.27 -0.18 -10.78
N SER A 272 -18.79 -1.24 -10.13
CA SER A 272 -17.87 -2.21 -10.76
C SER A 272 -18.50 -2.83 -12.02
N PRO A 273 -17.86 -2.72 -13.21
CA PRO A 273 -18.31 -3.39 -14.43
C PRO A 273 -18.07 -4.91 -14.39
N ASN A 274 -17.30 -5.38 -13.40
CA ASN A 274 -16.72 -6.73 -13.38
C ASN A 274 -17.51 -7.71 -12.50
N THR A 275 -18.60 -7.24 -11.91
CA THR A 275 -19.51 -8.04 -11.09
C THR A 275 -20.89 -7.99 -11.77
N PRO A 276 -21.36 -9.09 -12.39
CA PRO A 276 -22.63 -9.10 -13.11
C PRO A 276 -23.80 -8.57 -12.29
N GLY A 277 -24.64 -7.75 -12.92
CA GLY A 277 -25.83 -7.16 -12.28
C GLY A 277 -25.56 -6.05 -11.26
N LEU A 278 -24.29 -5.77 -10.88
CA LEU A 278 -24.00 -4.80 -9.83
C LEU A 278 -24.47 -3.39 -10.18
N ARG A 279 -24.24 -2.96 -11.43
CA ARG A 279 -24.60 -1.62 -11.90
C ARG A 279 -26.10 -1.35 -11.96
N VAL A 280 -26.93 -2.39 -11.94
CA VAL A 280 -28.39 -2.28 -11.84
C VAL A 280 -28.79 -1.67 -10.48
N LEU A 281 -27.95 -1.80 -9.46
CA LEU A 281 -28.18 -1.18 -8.14
C LEU A 281 -28.12 0.36 -8.16
N GLN A 282 -27.72 0.97 -9.28
CA GLN A 282 -27.71 2.43 -9.45
C GLN A 282 -29.09 2.99 -9.85
N GLY A 283 -30.06 2.14 -10.21
CA GLY A 283 -31.42 2.58 -10.47
C GLY A 283 -32.07 3.19 -9.22
N ARG A 284 -32.87 4.25 -9.39
CA ARG A 284 -33.43 5.07 -8.30
C ARG A 284 -33.97 4.26 -7.11
N LYS A 285 -34.83 3.29 -7.39
CA LYS A 285 -35.48 2.47 -6.35
C LYS A 285 -34.47 1.56 -5.65
N GLN A 286 -33.67 0.83 -6.43
CA GLN A 286 -32.67 -0.11 -5.92
C GLN A 286 -31.63 0.61 -5.06
N LEU A 287 -31.15 1.77 -5.52
CA LEU A 287 -30.17 2.57 -4.79
C LEU A 287 -30.77 3.09 -3.49
N LYS A 288 -32.00 3.65 -3.53
CA LYS A 288 -32.69 4.14 -2.34
C LYS A 288 -32.86 3.04 -1.28
N ASP A 289 -33.34 1.87 -1.69
CA ASP A 289 -33.56 0.74 -0.79
C ASP A 289 -32.24 0.21 -0.20
N LEU A 290 -31.19 0.14 -1.02
CA LEU A 290 -29.85 -0.27 -0.59
C LEU A 290 -29.26 0.72 0.42
N VAL A 291 -29.22 2.00 0.07
CA VAL A 291 -28.63 3.03 0.93
C VAL A 291 -29.36 3.09 2.27
N ARG A 292 -30.70 3.05 2.26
CA ARG A 292 -31.50 3.04 3.49
C ARG A 292 -31.06 1.90 4.43
N LYS A 293 -31.00 0.66 3.92
CA LYS A 293 -30.58 -0.51 4.73
C LYS A 293 -29.15 -0.38 5.27
N VAL A 294 -28.22 0.09 4.43
CA VAL A 294 -26.81 0.26 4.83
C VAL A 294 -26.66 1.38 5.85
N GLN A 295 -27.44 2.44 5.72
CA GLN A 295 -27.47 3.54 6.67
C GLN A 295 -28.09 3.12 8.00
N GLU A 296 -29.23 2.43 8.00
CA GLU A 296 -29.84 1.86 9.22
C GLU A 296 -28.81 1.00 9.97
N ALA A 297 -28.16 0.08 9.26
CA ALA A 297 -27.12 -0.78 9.86
C ALA A 297 -25.91 0.01 10.43
N ARG A 298 -25.58 1.18 9.86
CA ARG A 298 -24.54 2.06 10.40
C ARG A 298 -25.04 2.82 11.62
N ASP A 299 -26.24 3.37 11.55
CA ASP A 299 -26.80 4.24 12.58
C ASP A 299 -27.21 3.46 13.84
N GLU A 300 -27.46 2.14 13.71
CA GLU A 300 -27.68 1.21 14.83
C GLU A 300 -26.41 0.90 15.65
N MET A 301 -25.22 1.18 15.11
CA MET A 301 -23.95 0.95 15.81
C MET A 301 -23.69 2.04 16.86
N GLN A 302 -22.86 1.72 17.85
CA GLN A 302 -22.46 2.69 18.88
C GLN A 302 -21.27 3.53 18.42
N TRP A 303 -21.46 4.85 18.40
CA TRP A 303 -20.46 5.81 17.96
C TRP A 303 -19.92 6.67 19.10
N GLY A 304 -18.65 7.04 18.99
CA GLY A 304 -18.02 8.03 19.89
C GLY A 304 -18.39 9.47 19.49
N GLU A 305 -17.64 10.43 20.03
CA GLU A 305 -17.88 11.87 19.79
C GLU A 305 -17.80 12.26 18.31
N GLU A 306 -16.97 11.59 17.52
CA GLU A 306 -16.84 11.82 16.07
C GLU A 306 -18.05 11.34 15.25
N GLY A 307 -19.00 10.66 15.88
CA GLY A 307 -20.19 10.11 15.24
C GLY A 307 -19.93 8.96 14.26
N PRO A 308 -20.96 8.51 13.54
CA PRO A 308 -20.83 7.49 12.50
C PRO A 308 -19.89 7.92 11.38
N PRO A 309 -19.18 6.98 10.72
CA PRO A 309 -18.44 7.29 9.51
C PRO A 309 -19.39 7.73 8.39
N PRO A 310 -19.12 8.85 7.69
CA PRO A 310 -19.90 9.25 6.53
C PRO A 310 -19.96 8.14 5.49
N LEU A 311 -21.12 8.05 4.82
CA LEU A 311 -21.40 7.03 3.83
C LEU A 311 -21.41 7.66 2.44
N LEU A 312 -20.64 7.04 1.55
CA LEU A 312 -20.47 7.45 0.18
C LEU A 312 -21.04 6.40 -0.76
N VAL A 313 -21.56 6.83 -1.90
CA VAL A 313 -21.92 5.94 -3.02
C VAL A 313 -20.94 6.15 -4.15
N LYS A 314 -20.30 5.07 -4.60
CA LYS A 314 -19.41 5.11 -5.77
C LYS A 314 -20.19 4.72 -7.03
N ILE A 315 -20.34 5.68 -7.94
CA ILE A 315 -21.14 5.54 -9.15
C ILE A 315 -20.28 5.28 -10.40
N ALA A 316 -20.90 4.78 -11.46
CA ALA A 316 -20.26 4.51 -12.73
C ALA A 316 -20.19 5.78 -13.58
N PRO A 317 -19.17 5.93 -14.44
CA PRO A 317 -19.08 7.08 -15.34
C PRO A 317 -20.03 6.98 -16.55
N ASP A 318 -20.51 5.77 -16.85
CA ASP A 318 -21.38 5.45 -17.98
C ASP A 318 -22.87 5.48 -17.61
N LEU A 319 -23.32 6.63 -17.09
CA LEU A 319 -24.70 6.90 -16.67
C LEU A 319 -25.35 7.95 -17.57
N SER A 320 -26.66 7.84 -17.80
CA SER A 320 -27.40 8.90 -18.50
C SER A 320 -27.57 10.13 -17.59
N LYS A 321 -28.03 11.25 -18.17
CA LYS A 321 -28.35 12.44 -17.37
C LYS A 321 -29.51 12.15 -16.40
N GLU A 322 -30.52 11.41 -16.86
CA GLU A 322 -31.64 10.99 -16.01
C GLU A 322 -31.17 10.08 -14.86
N ASP A 323 -30.26 9.14 -15.12
CA ASP A 323 -29.66 8.31 -14.06
C ASP A 323 -28.94 9.16 -13.01
N LEU A 324 -28.19 10.18 -13.44
CA LEU A 324 -27.50 11.10 -12.53
C LEU A 324 -28.48 11.94 -11.70
N GLU A 325 -29.57 12.43 -12.29
CA GLU A 325 -30.63 13.16 -11.60
C GLU A 325 -31.34 12.26 -10.57
N ASP A 326 -31.62 11.00 -10.92
CA ASP A 326 -32.21 10.02 -10.02
C ASP A 326 -31.28 9.68 -8.84
N ILE A 327 -29.99 9.50 -9.09
CA ILE A 327 -28.98 9.28 -8.03
C ILE A 327 -28.89 10.51 -7.12
N ALA A 328 -28.81 11.71 -7.68
CA ALA A 328 -28.77 12.95 -6.91
C ALA A 328 -30.01 13.08 -6.02
N ALA A 329 -31.20 12.82 -6.57
CA ALA A 329 -32.44 12.84 -5.81
C ALA A 329 -32.46 11.81 -4.67
N VAL A 330 -31.85 10.63 -4.84
CA VAL A 330 -31.71 9.63 -3.76
C VAL A 330 -30.74 10.12 -2.67
N CYS A 331 -29.68 10.85 -3.04
CA CYS A 331 -28.71 11.39 -2.09
C CYS A 331 -29.29 12.58 -1.30
N GLU A 332 -30.16 13.38 -1.92
CA GLU A 332 -30.84 14.53 -1.30
C GLU A 332 -32.05 14.11 -0.46
N CYS A 333 -32.83 13.12 -0.92
CA CYS A 333 -34.07 12.72 -0.27
C CYS A 333 -33.86 11.63 0.79
N GLY A 334 -33.88 12.02 2.06
CA GLY A 334 -34.53 11.21 3.10
C GLY A 334 -33.63 10.34 3.96
N LEU A 335 -32.44 10.85 4.34
CA LEU A 335 -31.58 10.18 5.30
C LEU A 335 -31.15 11.17 6.39
N PRO A 336 -31.13 10.78 7.68
CA PRO A 336 -30.83 11.69 8.80
C PRO A 336 -29.40 12.25 8.79
N LEU A 337 -28.52 11.70 7.95
CA LEU A 337 -27.14 12.13 7.74
C LEU A 337 -26.86 12.24 6.24
N PRO A 338 -26.03 13.20 5.81
CA PRO A 338 -25.75 13.44 4.40
C PRO A 338 -25.11 12.21 3.74
N LEU A 339 -25.65 11.83 2.58
CA LEU A 339 -25.07 10.83 1.69
C LEU A 339 -24.24 11.54 0.62
N TYR A 340 -22.98 11.11 0.45
CA TYR A 340 -22.08 11.75 -0.51
C TYR A 340 -21.87 10.89 -1.75
N VAL A 341 -21.82 11.52 -2.92
CA VAL A 341 -21.51 10.81 -4.17
C VAL A 341 -20.01 10.88 -4.43
N LEU A 342 -19.37 9.73 -4.56
CA LEU A 342 -17.99 9.63 -5.01
C LEU A 342 -17.96 9.32 -6.51
N ILE A 343 -17.78 10.38 -7.30
CA ILE A 343 -17.53 10.27 -8.73
C ILE A 343 -16.02 10.20 -8.92
N LEU A 344 -15.47 9.02 -9.23
CA LEU A 344 -14.11 8.95 -9.74
C LEU A 344 -14.12 9.35 -11.22
N HIS A 345 -14.13 10.65 -11.51
CA HIS A 345 -13.60 11.14 -12.77
C HIS A 345 -12.08 11.09 -12.66
N LEU A 346 -11.47 10.24 -13.49
CA LEU A 346 -10.07 9.82 -13.44
C LEU A 346 -9.73 8.86 -12.29
N PHE A 347 -9.62 7.58 -12.65
CA PHE A 347 -8.49 6.77 -12.18
C PHE A 347 -7.20 7.45 -12.68
N LEU A 348 -6.76 8.54 -12.03
CA LEU A 348 -5.32 8.78 -11.93
C LEU A 348 -4.84 7.73 -10.95
N SER A 349 -4.76 6.51 -11.45
CA SER A 349 -4.07 5.45 -10.75
C SER A 349 -2.72 6.04 -10.41
N PHE A 350 -2.34 6.04 -9.14
CA PHE A 350 -0.98 6.34 -8.70
C PHE A 350 0.06 5.45 -9.41
N VAL A 351 -0.42 4.45 -10.14
CA VAL A 351 0.28 3.75 -11.21
C VAL A 351 0.86 4.69 -12.29
N ASN A 352 0.38 5.91 -12.50
CA ASN A 352 1.09 6.86 -13.37
C ASN A 352 2.27 7.56 -12.69
N PHE A 353 2.27 7.70 -11.35
CA PHE A 353 3.39 8.31 -10.61
C PHE A 353 4.51 7.30 -10.29
N LEU A 354 4.17 6.03 -10.08
CA LEU A 354 5.14 4.95 -9.85
C LEU A 354 5.41 4.06 -11.08
N PHE A 355 4.50 4.03 -12.07
CA PHE A 355 4.50 3.01 -13.13
C PHE A 355 4.15 3.52 -14.55
N SER A 356 4.04 4.84 -14.80
CA SER A 356 4.03 5.39 -16.16
C SER A 356 5.45 5.72 -16.57
N SER A 357 5.98 4.95 -17.50
CA SER A 357 7.15 5.33 -18.28
C SER A 357 6.65 6.25 -19.40
N SER A 358 6.34 7.49 -19.07
CA SER A 358 6.21 8.53 -20.10
C SER A 358 7.63 8.88 -20.54
N LEU A 359 8.00 8.44 -21.74
CA LEU A 359 9.05 9.09 -22.53
C LEU A 359 8.63 10.51 -22.87
#